data_AF-A0A8T7EZD9-F1
#
_entry.id   AF-A0A8T7EZD9-F1
#
_cell.length_a   1.000
_cell.length_b   1.000
_cell.length_c   1.000
_cell.angle_alpha   90.00
_cell.angle_beta   90.00
_cell.angle_gamma   90.00
#
_symmetry.space_group_name_H-M   'P 1'
#
loop_
_entity.id
_entity.type
_entity.pdbx_description
1 polymer ?
#
loop_
_entity_poly.entity_id
_entity_poly.type
_entity_poly.pdbx_seq_one_letter_code
_entity_poly.pdbx_strand_id
1 'polypeptide(L)'
;MLVPHLIFTHLLTDYVLQTNWVVRMKTKGWPGLILHGGTFWVTSLIVLYRHWDAVFIPITLLSIEHILQDSGKIRITRRFPTNGVAFYFLDQLFHLAGILIVQLIVGNRLDPEPSDFELFLYIFASSFIVVTRFFEITLIANYPSLRAYTKRWALWGYIERTTILFLVGGLGPLAIIPALLCLLPRLWKSKQEGQPIWHNRSQMTEVAAGFLLSVVLGLGLWKILGYI
;
A
#
# COMPACT_ATOMS: atom_id res chain seq x y z
N MET A 1 3.03 14.53 13.67
CA MET A 1 3.77 13.96 12.51
C MET A 1 2.80 13.73 11.34
N LEU A 2 3.12 14.19 10.13
CA LEU A 2 2.32 14.02 8.90
C LEU A 2 2.61 12.73 8.13
N VAL A 3 3.74 12.07 8.40
CA VAL A 3 4.18 10.90 7.63
C VAL A 3 3.08 9.84 7.46
N PRO A 4 2.32 9.44 8.50
CA PRO A 4 1.25 8.45 8.34
C PRO A 4 0.14 8.90 7.39
N HIS A 5 -0.28 10.17 7.47
CA HIS A 5 -1.28 10.77 6.57
C HIS A 5 -0.83 10.74 5.12
N LEU A 6 0.43 11.09 4.88
CA LEU A 6 1.00 11.15 3.54
C LEU A 6 1.27 9.76 2.95
N ILE A 7 1.71 8.80 3.77
CA ILE A 7 1.79 7.39 3.36
C ILE A 7 0.40 6.87 3.03
N PHE A 8 -0.61 7.16 3.85
CA PHE A 8 -1.98 6.74 3.60
C PHE A 8 -2.52 7.30 2.28
N THR A 9 -2.37 8.60 2.03
CA THR A 9 -2.88 9.26 0.83
C THR A 9 -2.15 8.81 -0.45
N HIS A 10 -0.84 8.58 -0.35
CA HIS A 10 -0.04 7.93 -1.40
C HIS A 10 -0.60 6.53 -1.72
N LEU A 11 -0.71 5.67 -0.71
CA LEU A 11 -1.20 4.30 -0.89
C LEU A 11 -2.65 4.26 -1.41
N LEU A 12 -3.50 5.13 -0.89
CA LEU A 12 -4.88 5.27 -1.34
C LEU A 12 -4.93 5.66 -2.82
N THR A 13 -4.12 6.63 -3.22
CA THR A 13 -4.10 7.11 -4.62
C THR A 13 -3.55 6.04 -5.56
N ASP A 14 -2.41 5.43 -5.25
CA ASP A 14 -1.69 4.52 -6.14
C ASP A 14 -2.31 3.13 -6.27
N TYR A 15 -2.94 2.63 -5.20
CA TYR A 15 -3.38 1.23 -5.12
C TYR A 15 -4.89 1.05 -5.06
N VAL A 16 -5.63 2.08 -4.63
CA VAL A 16 -7.09 2.03 -4.51
C VAL A 16 -7.76 2.88 -5.60
N LEU A 17 -7.39 4.16 -5.71
CA LEU A 17 -8.03 5.10 -6.63
C LEU A 17 -7.49 5.03 -8.07
N GLN A 18 -6.27 4.52 -8.26
CA GLN A 18 -5.69 4.29 -9.57
C GLN A 18 -6.33 3.08 -10.27
N THR A 19 -7.44 3.34 -10.98
CA THR A 19 -8.10 2.31 -11.78
C THR A 19 -7.31 1.96 -13.05
N ASN A 20 -7.63 0.83 -13.69
CA ASN A 20 -7.07 0.45 -14.98
C ASN A 20 -7.25 1.53 -16.06
N TRP A 21 -8.31 2.34 -15.97
CA TRP A 21 -8.54 3.45 -16.88
C TRP A 21 -7.54 4.59 -16.64
N VAL A 22 -7.28 4.96 -15.37
CA VAL A 22 -6.26 5.97 -15.01
C VAL A 22 -4.89 5.51 -15.50
N VAL A 23 -4.52 4.24 -15.27
CA VAL A 23 -3.24 3.67 -15.76
C VAL A 23 -3.12 3.81 -17.29
N ARG A 24 -4.17 3.46 -18.04
CA ARG A 24 -4.18 3.61 -19.51
C ARG A 24 -4.09 5.07 -19.95
N MET A 25 -4.72 6.00 -19.24
CA MET A 25 -4.59 7.43 -19.56
C MET A 25 -3.20 7.96 -19.24
N LYS A 26 -2.63 7.59 -18.09
CA LYS A 26 -1.29 8.00 -17.64
C LYS A 26 -0.22 7.61 -18.65
N THR A 27 -0.33 6.41 -19.20
CA THR A 27 0.56 5.94 -20.26
C THR A 27 0.34 6.67 -21.60
N LYS A 28 -0.82 7.27 -21.88
CA LYS A 28 -1.05 8.02 -23.12
C LYS A 28 -0.46 9.43 -23.11
N GLY A 29 -0.28 10.06 -21.95
CA GLY A 29 0.36 11.37 -21.86
C GLY A 29 0.00 12.16 -20.60
N TRP A 30 0.30 13.46 -20.65
CA TRP A 30 0.15 14.39 -19.53
C TRP A 30 -1.26 14.46 -18.90
N PRO A 31 -2.38 14.40 -19.64
CA PRO A 31 -3.69 14.48 -19.01
C PRO A 31 -3.94 13.38 -17.97
N GLY A 32 -3.48 12.15 -18.24
CA GLY A 32 -3.60 11.05 -17.27
C GLY A 32 -2.65 11.18 -16.08
N LEU A 33 -1.45 11.73 -16.30
CA LEU A 33 -0.50 12.04 -15.23
C LEU A 33 -1.05 13.12 -14.29
N ILE A 34 -1.58 14.22 -14.86
CA ILE A 34 -2.17 15.33 -14.10
C ILE A 34 -3.40 14.85 -13.32
N LEU A 35 -4.27 14.04 -13.93
CA LEU A 35 -5.42 13.47 -13.23
C LEU A 35 -4.99 12.63 -12.01
N HIS A 36 -3.97 11.80 -12.17
CA HIS A 36 -3.45 10.96 -11.11
C HIS A 36 -2.79 11.77 -9.99
N GLY A 37 -1.85 12.66 -10.31
CA GLY A 37 -1.21 13.53 -9.32
C GLY A 37 -2.18 14.51 -8.66
N GLY A 38 -3.20 14.97 -9.41
CA GLY A 38 -4.30 15.77 -8.88
C GLY A 38 -5.18 14.99 -7.90
N THR A 39 -5.38 13.68 -8.13
CA THR A 39 -6.06 12.80 -7.16
C THR A 39 -5.26 12.72 -5.87
N PHE A 40 -3.94 12.54 -5.95
CA PHE A 40 -3.04 12.58 -4.79
C PHE A 40 -3.10 13.95 -4.06
N TRP A 41 -3.07 15.04 -4.82
CA TRP A 41 -3.14 16.40 -4.27
C TRP A 41 -4.45 16.65 -3.51
N VAL A 42 -5.60 16.37 -4.13
CA VAL A 42 -6.93 16.56 -3.51
C VAL A 42 -7.07 15.66 -2.28
N THR A 43 -6.72 14.38 -2.39
CA THR A 43 -6.81 13.45 -1.25
C THR A 43 -5.91 13.86 -0.09
N SER A 44 -4.69 14.31 -0.37
CA SER A 44 -3.76 14.83 0.64
C SER A 44 -4.31 16.06 1.35
N LEU A 45 -4.87 17.01 0.60
CA LEU A 45 -5.50 18.19 1.18
C LEU A 45 -6.73 17.83 2.02
N ILE A 46 -7.58 16.90 1.57
CA ILE A 46 -8.74 16.45 2.37
C ILE A 46 -8.28 15.81 3.68
N VAL A 47 -7.29 14.92 3.63
CA VAL A 47 -6.76 14.24 4.82
C VAL A 47 -6.10 15.24 5.78
N LEU A 48 -5.46 16.28 5.27
CA LEU A 48 -4.75 17.30 6.05
C LEU A 48 -5.53 18.61 6.18
N TYR A 49 -6.87 18.56 6.17
CA TYR A 49 -7.72 19.76 6.11
C TYR A 49 -7.47 20.76 7.25
N ARG A 50 -7.11 20.26 8.44
CA ARG A 50 -6.82 21.08 9.62
C ARG A 50 -5.54 21.90 9.49
N HIS A 51 -4.69 21.59 8.52
CA HIS A 51 -3.36 22.18 8.35
C HIS A 51 -3.16 22.82 6.98
N TRP A 52 -4.25 23.14 6.26
CA TRP A 52 -4.20 23.67 4.89
C TRP A 52 -3.18 24.79 4.71
N ASP A 53 -3.19 25.80 5.59
CA ASP A 53 -2.28 26.96 5.47
C ASP A 53 -0.81 26.56 5.51
N ALA A 54 -0.46 25.54 6.31
CA ALA A 54 0.90 25.05 6.46
C ALA A 54 1.30 24.06 5.35
N VAL A 55 0.36 23.27 4.84
CA VAL A 55 0.63 22.15 3.92
C VAL A 55 0.33 22.46 2.45
N PHE A 56 -0.44 23.50 2.12
CA PHE A 56 -0.92 23.73 0.76
C PHE A 56 0.21 23.80 -0.27
N ILE A 57 1.21 24.65 -0.05
CA ILE A 57 2.36 24.79 -0.95
C ILE A 57 3.21 23.49 -0.96
N PRO A 58 3.65 22.93 0.18
CA PRO A 58 4.38 21.66 0.21
C PRO A 58 3.68 20.48 -0.48
N ILE A 59 2.37 20.31 -0.29
CA ILE A 59 1.60 19.24 -0.93
C ILE A 59 1.42 19.49 -2.43
N THR A 60 1.31 20.74 -2.85
CA THR A 60 1.31 21.10 -4.28
C THR A 60 2.64 20.74 -4.92
N LEU A 61 3.76 21.07 -4.29
CA LEU A 61 5.09 20.69 -4.78
C LEU A 61 5.29 19.17 -4.78
N LEU A 62 4.82 18.47 -3.74
CA LEU A 62 4.88 17.01 -3.66
C LEU A 62 4.04 16.34 -4.76
N SER A 63 2.87 16.89 -5.09
CA SER A 63 2.04 16.40 -6.20
C SER A 63 2.70 16.63 -7.57
N ILE A 64 3.32 17.80 -7.79
CA ILE A 64 4.10 18.06 -9.01
C ILE A 64 5.24 17.06 -9.12
N GLU A 65 5.95 16.83 -8.01
CA GLU A 65 7.04 15.88 -7.94
C GLU A 65 6.58 14.45 -8.26
N HIS A 66 5.47 14.00 -7.68
CA HIS A 66 4.82 12.72 -7.98
C HIS A 66 4.49 12.56 -9.48
N ILE A 67 3.96 13.62 -10.11
CA ILE A 67 3.67 13.65 -11.56
C ILE A 67 4.97 13.48 -12.37
N LEU A 68 6.03 14.20 -11.99
CA LEU A 68 7.32 14.15 -12.68
C LEU A 68 8.00 12.79 -12.52
N GLN A 69 7.96 12.20 -11.32
CA GLN A 69 8.47 10.86 -11.04
C GLN A 69 7.78 9.82 -11.92
N ASP A 70 6.45 9.80 -11.95
CA ASP A 70 5.67 8.86 -12.76
C ASP A 70 5.94 9.03 -14.27
N SER A 71 6.06 10.29 -14.71
CA SER A 71 6.44 10.62 -16.08
C SER A 71 7.83 10.06 -16.41
N GLY A 72 8.79 10.22 -15.50
CA GLY A 72 10.13 9.65 -15.58
C GLY A 72 10.11 8.13 -15.67
N LYS A 73 9.38 7.45 -14.76
CA LYS A 73 9.15 6.00 -14.77
C LYS A 73 8.66 5.52 -16.12
N ILE A 74 7.60 6.13 -16.66
CA ILE A 74 7.02 5.72 -17.94
C ILE A 74 8.03 5.87 -19.08
N ARG A 75 8.79 6.97 -19.11
CA ARG A 75 9.84 7.18 -20.13
C ARG A 75 10.96 6.16 -20.01
N ILE A 76 11.42 5.86 -18.79
CA ILE A 76 12.50 4.90 -18.55
C ILE A 76 12.05 3.49 -18.93
N THR A 77 10.89 3.04 -18.46
CA THR A 77 10.36 1.70 -18.76
C THR A 77 10.09 1.49 -20.26
N ARG A 78 9.76 2.55 -21.01
CA ARG A 78 9.63 2.47 -22.47
C ARG A 78 10.96 2.31 -23.19
N ARG A 79 12.03 2.92 -22.67
CA ARG A 79 13.35 2.93 -23.30
C ARG A 79 14.19 1.71 -22.90
N PHE A 80 14.01 1.23 -21.68
CA PHE A 80 14.80 0.16 -21.10
C PHE A 80 13.88 -0.93 -20.54
N PRO A 81 13.92 -2.17 -21.07
CA PRO A 81 13.25 -3.30 -20.46
C PRO A 81 13.96 -3.68 -19.16
N THR A 82 13.64 -2.99 -18.08
CA THR A 82 14.26 -3.16 -16.76
C THR A 82 13.62 -4.30 -15.98
N ASN A 83 14.34 -4.83 -14.99
CA ASN A 83 13.76 -5.67 -13.96
C ASN A 83 12.68 -4.88 -13.19
N GLY A 84 11.42 -5.30 -13.32
CA GLY A 84 10.26 -4.59 -12.77
C GLY A 84 10.31 -4.43 -11.25
N VAL A 85 10.86 -5.40 -10.52
CA VAL A 85 10.91 -5.39 -9.05
C VAL A 85 11.78 -4.25 -8.54
N ALA A 86 13.02 -4.19 -8.99
CA ALA A 86 14.00 -3.22 -8.48
C ALA A 86 13.59 -1.78 -8.82
N PHE A 87 13.09 -1.57 -10.04
CA PHE A 87 12.60 -0.27 -10.48
C PHE A 87 11.36 0.15 -9.68
N TYR A 88 10.46 -0.78 -9.37
CA TYR A 88 9.30 -0.52 -8.51
C TYR A 88 9.70 -0.13 -7.08
N PHE A 89 10.65 -0.83 -6.46
CA PHE A 89 11.12 -0.44 -5.13
C PHE A 89 11.83 0.92 -5.15
N LEU A 90 12.61 1.21 -6.18
CA LEU A 90 13.25 2.52 -6.34
C LEU A 90 12.21 3.64 -6.47
N ASP A 91 11.15 3.42 -7.26
CA ASP A 91 10.01 4.32 -7.38
C ASP A 91 9.37 4.57 -6.01
N GLN A 92 9.09 3.52 -5.22
CA GLN A 92 8.53 3.68 -3.86
C GLN A 92 9.47 4.42 -2.89
N LEU A 93 10.79 4.21 -2.99
CA LEU A 93 11.77 4.94 -2.19
C LEU A 93 11.77 6.43 -2.50
N PHE A 94 11.64 6.81 -3.77
CA PHE A 94 11.57 8.22 -4.17
C PHE A 94 10.28 8.89 -3.66
N HIS A 95 9.12 8.22 -3.72
CA HIS A 95 7.88 8.72 -3.11
C HIS A 95 8.05 8.91 -1.60
N LEU A 96 8.63 7.93 -0.91
CA LEU A 96 8.89 8.02 0.53
C LEU A 96 9.84 9.18 0.87
N ALA A 97 10.89 9.39 0.07
CA ALA A 97 11.81 10.51 0.25
C ALA A 97 11.08 11.87 0.14
N GLY A 98 10.20 12.04 -0.87
CA GLY A 98 9.38 13.23 -1.01
C GLY A 98 8.47 13.48 0.21
N ILE A 99 7.81 12.43 0.71
CA ILE A 99 6.99 12.49 1.93
C ILE A 99 7.81 12.93 3.14
N LEU A 100 9.00 12.35 3.34
CA LEU A 100 9.88 12.69 4.45
C LEU A 100 10.39 14.14 4.36
N ILE A 101 10.70 14.63 3.15
CA ILE A 101 11.08 16.04 2.94
C ILE A 101 9.94 16.98 3.36
N VAL A 102 8.69 16.68 2.97
CA VAL A 102 7.53 17.49 3.40
C VAL A 102 7.36 17.46 4.92
N GLN A 103 7.53 16.30 5.55
CA GLN A 103 7.54 16.18 7.02
C GLN A 103 8.61 17.07 7.66
N LEU A 104 9.83 17.11 7.12
CA LEU A 104 10.91 17.93 7.66
C LEU A 104 10.63 19.43 7.54
N ILE A 105 9.98 19.86 6.46
CA ILE A 105 9.66 21.28 6.20
C ILE A 105 8.50 21.77 7.08
N VAL A 106 7.45 20.96 7.24
CA VAL A 106 6.18 21.39 7.84
C VAL A 106 5.95 20.83 9.24
N GLY A 107 6.65 19.78 9.63
CA GLY A 107 6.38 19.00 10.84
C GLY A 107 6.28 19.83 12.12
N ASN A 108 7.14 20.84 12.28
CA ASN A 108 7.18 21.71 13.47
C ASN A 108 6.15 22.86 13.42
N ARG A 109 5.36 22.96 12.35
CA ARG A 109 4.34 24.00 12.14
C ARG A 109 2.91 23.46 12.28
N LEU A 110 2.77 22.20 12.70
CA LEU A 110 1.47 21.56 12.86
C LEU A 110 0.86 22.01 14.18
N ASP A 111 -0.12 22.89 14.09
CA ASP A 111 -0.94 23.28 15.22
C ASP A 111 -2.42 23.16 14.83
N PRO A 112 -3.22 22.34 15.54
CA PRO A 112 -2.81 21.41 16.60
C PRO A 112 -2.00 20.23 16.05
N GLU A 113 -1.21 19.57 16.89
CA GLU A 113 -0.56 18.32 16.46
C GLU A 113 -1.60 17.21 16.21
N PRO A 114 -1.38 16.31 15.22
CA PRO A 114 -2.24 15.15 15.04
C PRO A 114 -2.27 14.27 16.30
N SER A 115 -3.46 13.86 16.72
CA SER A 115 -3.62 13.02 17.92
C SER A 115 -3.09 11.60 17.70
N ASP A 116 -2.75 10.90 18.78
CA ASP A 116 -2.30 9.50 18.70
C ASP A 116 -3.32 8.58 18.03
N PHE A 117 -4.61 8.78 18.32
CA PHE A 117 -5.70 8.04 17.68
C PHE A 117 -5.77 8.30 16.17
N GLU A 118 -5.55 9.55 15.75
CA GLU A 118 -5.50 9.93 14.33
C GLU A 118 -4.29 9.27 13.63
N LEU A 119 -3.11 9.32 14.24
CA LEU A 119 -1.92 8.63 13.74
C LEU A 119 -2.16 7.12 13.63
N PHE A 120 -2.73 6.51 14.66
CA PHE A 120 -3.11 5.10 14.65
C PHE A 120 -4.03 4.77 13.48
N LEU A 121 -5.10 5.56 13.26
CA LEU A 121 -6.05 5.33 12.18
C LEU A 121 -5.36 5.32 10.80
N TYR A 122 -4.44 6.25 10.54
CA TYR A 122 -3.74 6.32 9.26
C TYR A 122 -2.70 5.21 9.09
N ILE A 123 -1.98 4.83 10.15
CA ILE A 123 -1.05 3.68 10.10
C ILE A 123 -1.84 2.38 9.88
N PHE A 124 -2.97 2.25 10.57
CA PHE A 124 -3.87 1.11 10.44
C PHE A 124 -4.42 1.02 9.00
N ALA A 125 -4.98 2.10 8.48
CA ALA A 125 -5.53 2.14 7.12
C ALA A 125 -4.45 1.89 6.05
N SER A 126 -3.26 2.45 6.23
CA SER A 126 -2.10 2.16 5.36
C SER A 126 -1.72 0.69 5.38
N SER A 127 -1.62 0.09 6.58
CA SER A 127 -1.30 -1.33 6.74
C SER A 127 -2.34 -2.21 6.06
N PHE A 128 -3.63 -1.87 6.17
CA PHE A 128 -4.71 -2.55 5.48
C PHE A 128 -4.56 -2.48 3.94
N ILE A 129 -4.26 -1.31 3.38
CA ILE A 129 -4.01 -1.16 1.94
C ILE A 129 -2.78 -1.97 1.52
N VAL A 130 -1.73 -2.00 2.35
CA VAL A 130 -0.49 -2.75 2.05
C VAL A 130 -0.77 -4.25 1.96
N VAL A 131 -1.44 -4.83 2.96
CA VAL A 131 -1.71 -6.28 2.96
C VAL A 131 -2.73 -6.68 1.89
N THR A 132 -3.60 -5.77 1.44
CA THR A 132 -4.61 -6.09 0.41
C THR A 132 -4.12 -5.79 -0.99
N ARG A 133 -3.92 -4.50 -1.31
CA ARG A 133 -3.74 -3.99 -2.68
C ARG A 133 -2.27 -3.90 -3.09
N PHE A 134 -1.40 -3.36 -2.22
CA PHE A 134 0.04 -3.26 -2.53
C PHE A 134 0.63 -4.64 -2.79
N PHE A 135 0.32 -5.59 -1.90
CA PHE A 135 0.79 -6.97 -2.00
C PHE A 135 0.33 -7.63 -3.30
N GLU A 136 -0.95 -7.52 -3.65
CA GLU A 136 -1.49 -8.08 -4.89
C GLU A 136 -0.82 -7.48 -6.13
N ILE A 137 -0.73 -6.15 -6.21
CA ILE A 137 -0.13 -5.45 -7.35
C ILE A 137 1.34 -5.84 -7.50
N THR A 138 2.08 -5.86 -6.40
CA THR A 138 3.50 -6.27 -6.38
C THR A 138 3.65 -7.72 -6.87
N LEU A 139 2.78 -8.63 -6.45
CA LEU A 139 2.86 -10.02 -6.90
C LEU A 139 2.52 -10.18 -8.37
N ILE A 140 1.44 -9.57 -8.86
CA ILE A 140 1.03 -9.69 -10.26
C ILE A 140 2.07 -9.07 -11.19
N ALA A 141 2.70 -7.96 -10.78
CA ALA A 141 3.74 -7.30 -11.54
C ALA A 141 4.99 -8.19 -11.72
N ASN A 142 5.34 -8.98 -10.70
CA ASN A 142 6.58 -9.75 -10.67
C ASN A 142 6.39 -11.24 -11.02
N TYR A 143 5.17 -11.75 -10.88
CA TYR A 143 4.79 -13.13 -11.20
C TYR A 143 3.50 -13.12 -12.03
N PRO A 144 3.56 -12.81 -13.33
CA PRO A 144 2.36 -12.74 -14.17
C PRO A 144 1.53 -14.03 -14.20
N SER A 145 2.17 -15.19 -13.98
CA SER A 145 1.50 -16.50 -13.84
C SER A 145 0.52 -16.56 -12.67
N LEU A 146 0.70 -15.72 -11.65
CA LEU A 146 -0.22 -15.63 -10.51
C LEU A 146 -1.46 -14.80 -10.81
N ARG A 147 -1.55 -14.08 -11.93
CA ARG A 147 -2.69 -13.18 -12.20
C ARG A 147 -4.06 -13.88 -12.16
N ALA A 148 -4.18 -15.05 -12.79
CA ALA A 148 -5.43 -15.81 -12.78
C ALA A 148 -5.75 -16.32 -11.37
N TYR A 149 -4.72 -16.74 -10.64
CA TYR A 149 -4.81 -17.20 -9.27
C TYR A 149 -5.25 -16.10 -8.31
N THR A 150 -4.57 -14.95 -8.30
CA THR A 150 -4.90 -13.81 -7.43
C THR A 150 -6.31 -13.31 -7.70
N LYS A 151 -6.73 -13.23 -8.96
CA LYS A 151 -8.11 -12.86 -9.31
C LYS A 151 -9.15 -13.83 -8.74
N ARG A 152 -8.91 -15.15 -8.85
CA ARG A 152 -9.82 -16.17 -8.32
C ARG A 152 -9.92 -16.12 -6.80
N TRP A 153 -8.79 -15.91 -6.12
CA TRP A 153 -8.68 -16.00 -4.67
C TRP A 153 -8.65 -14.64 -3.96
N ALA A 154 -8.88 -13.53 -4.66
CA ALA A 154 -8.69 -12.17 -4.13
C ALA A 154 -9.43 -11.95 -2.81
N LEU A 155 -10.74 -12.25 -2.78
CA LEU A 155 -11.55 -12.06 -1.57
C LEU A 155 -11.04 -12.90 -0.39
N TRP A 156 -10.68 -14.17 -0.64
CA TRP A 156 -10.16 -15.06 0.40
C TRP A 156 -8.81 -14.57 0.93
N GLY A 157 -7.90 -14.17 0.04
CA GLY A 157 -6.62 -13.59 0.42
C GLY A 157 -6.76 -12.29 1.21
N TYR A 158 -7.73 -11.43 0.84
CA TYR A 158 -8.01 -10.20 1.58
C TYR A 158 -8.54 -10.48 2.98
N ILE A 159 -9.55 -11.36 3.11
CA ILE A 159 -10.12 -11.74 4.41
C ILE A 159 -9.04 -12.35 5.30
N GLU A 160 -8.28 -13.30 4.77
CA GLU A 160 -7.19 -13.99 5.47
C GLU A 160 -6.17 -12.99 6.02
N ARG A 161 -5.56 -12.17 5.15
CA ARG A 161 -4.51 -11.23 5.54
C ARG A 161 -5.01 -10.13 6.47
N THR A 162 -6.22 -9.63 6.23
CA THR A 162 -6.85 -8.63 7.10
C THR A 162 -7.11 -9.22 8.48
N THR A 163 -7.65 -10.45 8.57
CA THR A 163 -7.91 -11.12 9.84
C THR A 163 -6.61 -11.36 10.60
N ILE A 164 -5.54 -11.80 9.93
CA ILE A 164 -4.22 -11.96 10.53
C ILE A 164 -3.69 -10.63 11.07
N LEU A 165 -3.75 -9.56 10.26
CA LEU A 165 -3.34 -8.21 10.64
C LEU A 165 -4.04 -7.76 11.93
N PHE A 166 -5.36 -7.95 12.01
CA PHE A 166 -6.15 -7.59 13.19
C PHE A 166 -5.85 -8.47 14.41
N LEU A 167 -5.78 -9.79 14.24
CA LEU A 167 -5.50 -10.72 15.34
C LEU A 167 -4.13 -10.43 15.96
N VAL A 168 -3.10 -10.32 15.13
CA VAL A 168 -1.74 -10.05 15.60
C VAL A 168 -1.59 -8.60 16.09
N GLY A 169 -2.26 -7.64 15.45
CA GLY A 169 -2.29 -6.25 15.88
C GLY A 169 -2.96 -6.02 17.22
N GLY A 170 -4.05 -6.74 17.52
CA GLY A 170 -4.77 -6.60 18.79
C GLY A 170 -4.20 -7.44 19.93
N LEU A 171 -3.78 -8.67 19.65
CA LEU A 171 -3.38 -9.64 20.68
C LEU A 171 -1.86 -9.85 20.75
N GLY A 172 -1.09 -9.23 19.86
CA GLY A 172 0.36 -9.29 19.85
C GLY A 172 0.95 -10.65 19.42
N PRO A 173 2.19 -10.96 19.85
CA PRO A 173 2.92 -12.15 19.40
C PRO A 173 2.23 -13.49 19.68
N LEU A 174 1.41 -13.57 20.74
CA LEU A 174 0.70 -14.79 21.11
C LEU A 174 -0.34 -15.21 20.07
N ALA A 175 -0.84 -14.26 19.26
CA ALA A 175 -1.80 -14.56 18.21
C ALA A 175 -1.18 -15.09 16.91
N ILE A 176 0.15 -15.17 16.79
CA ILE A 176 0.81 -15.71 15.58
C ILE A 176 0.39 -17.16 15.32
N ILE A 177 0.33 -18.00 16.37
CA ILE A 177 -0.06 -19.41 16.24
C ILE A 177 -1.55 -19.51 15.84
N PRO A 178 -2.51 -18.87 16.55
CA PRO A 178 -3.90 -18.81 16.10
C PRO A 178 -4.08 -18.24 14.69
N ALA A 179 -3.28 -17.26 14.29
CA ALA A 179 -3.37 -16.64 12.96
C ALA A 179 -3.07 -17.61 11.81
N LEU A 180 -2.32 -18.69 12.04
CA LEU A 180 -2.13 -19.75 11.04
C LEU A 180 -3.45 -20.43 10.66
N LEU A 181 -4.43 -20.45 11.57
CA LEU A 181 -5.75 -21.03 11.31
C LEU A 181 -6.53 -20.22 10.26
N CYS A 182 -6.20 -18.93 10.07
CA CYS A 182 -6.81 -18.08 9.04
C CYS A 182 -6.51 -18.57 7.61
N LEU A 183 -5.47 -19.38 7.42
CA LEU A 183 -5.12 -19.97 6.12
C LEU A 183 -6.05 -21.15 5.76
N LEU A 184 -6.65 -21.81 6.75
CA LEU A 184 -7.39 -23.07 6.57
C LEU A 184 -8.59 -22.94 5.61
N PRO A 185 -9.44 -21.89 5.68
CA PRO A 185 -10.61 -21.79 4.80
C PRO A 185 -10.22 -21.78 3.31
N ARG A 186 -9.16 -21.03 2.95
CA ARG A 186 -8.67 -20.94 1.58
C ARG A 186 -8.02 -22.24 1.12
N LEU A 187 -7.20 -22.85 1.97
CA LEU A 187 -6.57 -24.15 1.68
C LEU A 187 -7.63 -25.24 1.47
N TRP A 188 -8.64 -25.30 2.34
CA TRP A 188 -9.73 -26.26 2.24
C TRP A 188 -10.57 -26.05 0.97
N LYS A 189 -10.98 -24.81 0.68
CA LYS A 189 -11.71 -24.50 -0.54
C LYS A 189 -10.91 -24.85 -1.80
N SER A 190 -9.60 -24.58 -1.81
CA SER A 190 -8.74 -24.94 -2.96
C SER A 190 -8.69 -26.46 -3.20
N LYS A 191 -8.70 -27.26 -2.12
CA LYS A 191 -8.77 -28.72 -2.19
C LYS A 191 -10.11 -29.19 -2.78
N GLN A 192 -11.22 -28.62 -2.32
CA GLN A 192 -12.56 -28.97 -2.82
C GLN A 192 -12.73 -28.66 -4.30
N GLU A 193 -12.11 -27.59 -4.79
CA GLU A 193 -12.14 -27.19 -6.20
C GLU A 193 -11.13 -27.99 -7.07
N GLY A 194 -10.50 -29.03 -6.55
CA GLY A 194 -9.54 -29.87 -7.28
C GLY A 194 -8.23 -29.18 -7.64
N GLN A 195 -7.95 -28.02 -7.06
CA GLN A 195 -6.75 -27.21 -7.31
C GLN A 195 -6.05 -26.84 -6.01
N PRO A 196 -5.54 -27.83 -5.26
CA PRO A 196 -4.89 -27.57 -3.98
C PRO A 196 -3.67 -26.66 -4.16
N ILE A 197 -3.64 -25.58 -3.37
CA ILE A 197 -2.58 -24.53 -3.44
C ILE A 197 -1.18 -25.12 -3.27
N TRP A 198 -1.02 -26.16 -2.44
CA TRP A 198 0.26 -26.79 -2.15
C TRP A 198 0.87 -27.57 -3.31
N HIS A 199 0.13 -27.86 -4.38
CA HIS A 199 0.70 -28.44 -5.60
C HIS A 199 1.41 -27.39 -6.48
N ASN A 200 1.29 -26.10 -6.17
CA ASN A 200 1.94 -25.03 -6.94
C ASN A 200 2.84 -24.16 -6.05
N ARG A 201 4.15 -24.23 -6.29
CA ARG A 201 5.17 -23.50 -5.52
C ARG A 201 4.93 -21.98 -5.50
N SER A 202 4.51 -21.39 -6.62
CA SER A 202 4.26 -19.94 -6.70
C SER A 202 3.05 -19.52 -5.86
N GLN A 203 2.00 -20.34 -5.85
CA GLN A 203 0.81 -20.09 -5.03
C GLN A 203 1.13 -20.24 -3.53
N MET A 204 1.91 -21.24 -3.14
CA MET A 204 2.41 -21.37 -1.76
C MET A 204 3.27 -20.18 -1.34
N THR A 205 4.10 -19.67 -2.27
CA THR A 205 4.93 -18.47 -2.02
C THR A 205 4.05 -17.25 -1.78
N GLU A 206 2.93 -17.09 -2.51
CA GLU A 206 1.97 -16.01 -2.26
C GLU A 206 1.34 -16.09 -0.87
N VAL A 207 0.85 -17.27 -0.47
CA VAL A 207 0.24 -17.47 0.85
C VAL A 207 1.26 -17.20 1.96
N ALA A 208 2.47 -17.76 1.85
CA ALA A 208 3.52 -17.56 2.85
C ALA A 208 3.95 -16.09 2.96
N ALA A 209 4.17 -15.41 1.83
CA ALA A 209 4.56 -14.00 1.83
C ALA A 209 3.42 -13.11 2.37
N GLY A 210 2.17 -13.41 2.04
CA GLY A 210 0.99 -12.70 2.53
C GLY A 210 0.80 -12.84 4.04
N PHE A 211 0.99 -14.06 4.56
CA PHE A 211 0.99 -14.34 5.99
C PHE A 211 2.10 -13.55 6.71
N LEU A 212 3.35 -13.69 6.25
CA LEU A 212 4.50 -13.01 6.86
C LEU A 212 4.33 -11.49 6.88
N LEU A 213 3.90 -10.90 5.76
CA LEU A 213 3.65 -9.46 5.66
C LEU A 213 2.57 -9.01 6.67
N SER A 214 1.48 -9.77 6.79
CA SER A 214 0.38 -9.45 7.71
C SER A 214 0.79 -9.58 9.17
N VAL A 215 1.61 -10.58 9.52
CA VAL A 215 2.18 -10.74 10.87
C VAL A 215 3.12 -9.58 11.19
N VAL A 216 4.04 -9.24 10.30
CA VAL A 216 5.02 -8.16 10.53
C VAL A 216 4.31 -6.82 10.74
N LEU A 217 3.34 -6.48 9.88
CA LEU A 217 2.56 -5.26 10.04
C LEU A 217 1.68 -5.30 11.29
N GLY A 218 1.09 -6.46 11.61
CA GLY A 218 0.32 -6.67 12.83
C GLY A 218 1.17 -6.42 14.09
N LEU A 219 2.37 -6.98 14.17
CA LEU A 219 3.29 -6.74 15.29
C LEU A 219 3.69 -5.27 15.41
N GLY A 220 3.86 -4.58 14.27
CA GLY A 220 4.08 -3.13 14.22
C GLY A 220 2.90 -2.36 14.84
N LEU A 221 1.67 -2.69 14.43
CA LEU A 221 0.45 -2.09 14.98
C LEU A 221 0.28 -2.38 16.48
N TRP A 222 0.50 -3.61 16.91
CA TRP A 222 0.44 -4.00 18.33
C TRP A 222 1.40 -3.19 19.18
N LYS A 223 2.64 -3.01 18.69
CA LYS A 223 3.63 -2.19 19.39
C LYS A 223 3.16 -0.75 19.51
N ILE A 224 2.61 -0.16 18.44
CA ILE A 224 2.08 1.21 18.45
C ILE A 224 0.91 1.33 19.43
N LEU A 225 -0.03 0.38 19.42
CA LEU A 225 -1.17 0.35 20.35
C LEU A 225 -0.74 0.24 21.81
N GLY A 226 0.40 -0.37 22.12
CA GLY A 226 0.93 -0.39 23.49
C GLY A 226 1.46 0.96 24.00
N TYR A 227 1.61 1.97 23.13
CA TYR A 227 2.05 3.32 23.48
C TYR A 227 0.93 4.37 23.45
N ILE A 228 -0.27 4.01 22.98
CA ILE A 228 -1.46 4.88 22.89
C ILE A 228 -2.39 4.54 24.06
#